data_AF-A0A0J6WIW2-F1
#
_entry.id   AF-A0A0J6WIW2-F1
#
_cell.length_a   1.000
_cell.length_b   1.000
_cell.length_c   1.000
_cell.angle_alpha   90.00
_cell.angle_beta   90.00
_cell.angle_gamma   90.00
#
_symmetry.space_group_name_H-M   'P 1'
#
loop_
_entity.id
_entity.type
_entity.pdbx_description
1 polymer ?
#
loop_
_entity_poly.entity_id
_entity_poly.type
_entity_poly.pdbx_seq_one_letter_code
_entity_poly.pdbx_strand_id
1 'polypeptide(L)'
;MRSVAPALLPIFRSSHQAGLLSRLFLTDDEIPMTDLAHTLDIPLTTLHRETERLEQAGLLTSRRSGRARLLRANRRHPAATPLTDLLTITFGPAQVVAEEFAELDAATVILHGCWAQRYAGQNGSFPTAVEVLVVGDGLDDNDVRAAAATAHHRLGLSVETAICPRRAWQAEHPDDPEIAAIRAQPFLTVLTASEPASVAKGIYRMRPSWTPRYQPDVYVPTDLTMLTGPTSGSHDPPVHLYWQPGDLDFANPADRELFYSSALTTASSSEDFTQWINRDALIAAWHHLSLPTRVRRAWETLHPTLRDEATIVNDRIRVQDAILAGIAEFGFALAGGSALIDYDVVSRETDDIDAFNDRWDVDAFTAACTRVIQVCHEHGWHAALVADQDMDKQIRVDAGTGHPVMVQLVYYGRSQDPEQRPGGGLRLIFDDVVAGKGAAIADVARGRDFYDLANILTTPGWTLQRVESAMHAMRFGDLINQFRINLDRFRRGDFDDDIRKSGFVPDFCHGILD
;
A
#
# COMPACT_ATOMS: atom_id res chain seq x y z
N MET A 1 -26.70 32.69 1.47
CA MET A 1 -25.97 33.37 2.56
C MET A 1 -24.62 33.87 2.05
N ARG A 2 -23.96 34.83 2.73
CA ARG A 2 -22.55 35.13 2.43
C ARG A 2 -21.68 33.95 2.89
N SER A 3 -20.69 33.59 2.10
CA SER A 3 -19.74 32.53 2.46
C SER A 3 -18.82 33.00 3.58
N VAL A 4 -18.71 32.21 4.66
CA VAL A 4 -17.84 32.50 5.80
C VAL A 4 -16.47 31.86 5.56
N ALA A 5 -15.39 32.61 5.80
CA ALA A 5 -14.02 32.08 5.74
C ALA A 5 -13.80 31.06 6.88
N PRO A 6 -13.06 29.96 6.67
CA PRO A 6 -12.89 28.94 7.68
C PRO A 6 -12.00 29.46 8.81
N ALA A 7 -12.43 29.30 10.05
CA ALA A 7 -11.68 29.80 11.21
C ALA A 7 -10.27 29.20 11.31
N LEU A 8 -10.12 27.91 10.93
CA LEU A 8 -8.84 27.20 10.86
C LEU A 8 -7.76 27.97 10.08
N LEU A 9 -8.09 28.46 8.87
CA LEU A 9 -7.15 29.22 8.02
C LEU A 9 -7.88 30.28 7.17
N PRO A 10 -8.04 31.52 7.69
CA PRO A 10 -8.86 32.56 7.07
C PRO A 10 -8.27 33.22 5.80
N ILE A 11 -7.27 32.60 5.16
CA ILE A 11 -6.82 32.96 3.81
C ILE A 11 -7.78 32.43 2.73
N PHE A 12 -8.48 31.33 3.03
CA PHE A 12 -9.47 30.76 2.12
C PHE A 12 -10.75 31.60 2.12
N ARG A 13 -11.34 31.82 0.94
CA ARG A 13 -12.52 32.67 0.77
C ARG A 13 -13.76 32.10 1.46
N SER A 14 -13.82 30.79 1.64
CA SER A 14 -14.93 30.10 2.28
C SER A 14 -14.58 28.70 2.78
N SER A 15 -15.32 28.20 3.77
CA SER A 15 -15.22 26.80 4.21
C SER A 15 -15.51 25.81 3.06
N HIS A 16 -16.42 26.14 2.13
CA HIS A 16 -16.69 25.33 0.94
C HIS A 16 -15.47 25.22 0.01
N GLN A 17 -14.75 26.34 -0.20
CA GLN A 17 -13.53 26.36 -1.00
C GLN A 17 -12.42 25.54 -0.33
N ALA A 18 -12.26 25.69 0.99
CA ALA A 18 -11.28 24.93 1.76
C ALA A 18 -11.61 23.43 1.75
N GLY A 19 -12.88 23.04 1.96
CA GLY A 19 -13.31 21.64 1.90
C GLY A 19 -13.11 21.00 0.52
N LEU A 20 -13.43 21.72 -0.56
CA LEU A 20 -13.17 21.26 -1.94
C LEU A 20 -11.68 21.06 -2.20
N LEU A 21 -10.85 22.05 -1.82
CA LEU A 21 -9.39 21.95 -2.00
C LEU A 21 -8.81 20.84 -1.14
N SER A 22 -9.20 20.72 0.13
CA SER A 22 -8.78 19.64 1.03
C SER A 22 -9.13 18.28 0.43
N ARG A 23 -10.38 18.05 0.03
CA ARG A 23 -10.80 16.76 -0.55
C ARG A 23 -10.02 16.40 -1.81
N LEU A 24 -9.66 17.37 -2.65
CA LEU A 24 -8.96 17.12 -3.92
C LEU A 24 -7.42 17.15 -3.85
N PHE A 25 -6.82 17.80 -2.84
CA PHE A 25 -5.35 17.87 -2.67
C PHE A 25 -4.82 16.96 -1.56
N LEU A 26 -5.63 16.56 -0.57
CA LEU A 26 -5.28 15.55 0.44
C LEU A 26 -5.62 14.12 -0.01
N THR A 27 -6.26 13.99 -1.16
CA THR A 27 -6.42 12.73 -1.89
C THR A 27 -5.97 12.92 -3.33
N ASP A 28 -5.91 11.86 -4.13
CA ASP A 28 -5.46 11.94 -5.52
C ASP A 28 -6.46 11.26 -6.47
N ASP A 29 -7.74 11.35 -6.12
CA ASP A 29 -8.87 10.82 -6.89
C ASP A 29 -9.33 11.80 -7.98
N GLU A 30 -10.01 11.27 -9.00
CA GLU A 30 -10.89 12.04 -9.91
C GLU A 30 -12.33 11.85 -9.44
N ILE A 31 -12.99 12.92 -9.00
CA ILE A 31 -14.28 12.81 -8.31
C ILE A 31 -15.36 13.57 -9.08
N PRO A 32 -16.56 12.99 -9.32
CA PRO A 32 -17.66 13.73 -9.91
C PRO A 32 -18.03 14.97 -9.11
N MET A 33 -18.27 16.09 -9.80
CA MET A 33 -18.70 17.35 -9.19
C MET A 33 -20.04 17.21 -8.43
N THR A 34 -20.91 16.27 -8.82
CA THR A 34 -22.14 15.93 -8.09
C THR A 34 -21.86 15.32 -6.73
N ASP A 35 -20.84 14.47 -6.65
CA ASP A 35 -20.52 13.68 -5.47
C ASP A 35 -19.75 14.55 -4.48
N LEU A 36 -18.86 15.42 -4.99
CA LEU A 36 -18.27 16.52 -4.23
C LEU A 36 -19.33 17.48 -3.65
N ALA A 37 -20.40 17.77 -4.39
CA ALA A 37 -21.48 18.61 -3.89
C ALA A 37 -22.25 17.93 -2.75
N HIS A 38 -22.51 16.63 -2.87
CA HIS A 38 -23.19 15.84 -1.84
C HIS A 38 -22.32 15.64 -0.59
N THR A 39 -21.10 15.11 -0.75
CA THR A 39 -20.19 14.75 0.37
C THR A 39 -19.70 15.96 1.16
N LEU A 40 -19.62 17.15 0.55
CA LEU A 40 -19.21 18.39 1.22
C LEU A 40 -20.40 19.27 1.66
N ASP A 41 -21.65 18.83 1.42
CA ASP A 41 -22.89 19.61 1.59
C ASP A 41 -22.83 21.02 0.93
N ILE A 42 -22.29 21.08 -0.29
CA ILE A 42 -22.15 22.32 -1.05
C ILE A 42 -23.22 22.36 -2.14
N PRO A 43 -24.13 23.36 -2.17
CA PRO A 43 -25.08 23.51 -3.27
C PRO A 43 -24.37 23.53 -4.63
N LEU A 44 -24.80 22.69 -5.57
CA LEU A 44 -24.08 22.41 -6.82
C LEU A 44 -23.74 23.69 -7.64
N THR A 45 -24.60 24.70 -7.60
CA THR A 45 -24.37 26.01 -8.25
C THR A 45 -23.27 26.84 -7.59
N THR A 46 -23.04 26.66 -6.29
CA THR A 46 -21.91 27.25 -5.54
C THR A 46 -20.63 26.49 -5.89
N LEU A 47 -20.69 25.17 -5.87
CA LEU A 47 -19.53 24.33 -6.20
C LEU A 47 -19.02 24.62 -7.62
N HIS A 48 -19.93 24.68 -8.60
CA HIS A 48 -19.59 24.99 -10.00
C HIS A 48 -18.78 26.28 -10.14
N ARG A 49 -19.20 27.36 -9.45
CA ARG A 49 -18.52 28.67 -9.49
C ARG A 49 -17.15 28.65 -8.82
N GLU A 50 -16.97 27.86 -7.76
CA GLU A 50 -15.64 27.70 -7.15
C GLU A 50 -14.74 26.82 -8.03
N THR A 51 -15.26 25.75 -8.64
CA THR A 51 -14.55 24.93 -9.62
C THR A 51 -14.04 25.75 -10.80
N GLU A 52 -14.90 26.52 -11.46
CA GLU A 52 -14.52 27.37 -12.61
C GLU A 52 -13.38 28.34 -12.25
N ARG A 53 -13.44 28.94 -11.05
CA ARG A 53 -12.41 29.85 -10.57
C ARG A 53 -11.09 29.14 -10.27
N LEU A 54 -11.13 27.94 -9.71
CA LEU A 54 -9.94 27.15 -9.39
C LEU A 54 -9.28 26.54 -10.63
N GLU A 55 -10.06 26.21 -11.67
CA GLU A 55 -9.54 25.83 -12.99
C GLU A 55 -8.93 27.02 -13.74
N GLN A 56 -9.58 28.19 -13.70
CA GLN A 56 -9.00 29.43 -14.25
C GLN A 56 -7.68 29.81 -13.57
N ALA A 57 -7.53 29.50 -12.28
CA ALA A 57 -6.29 29.63 -11.54
C ALA A 57 -5.29 28.47 -11.78
N GLY A 58 -5.65 27.46 -12.58
CA GLY A 58 -4.82 26.30 -12.86
C GLY A 58 -4.61 25.34 -11.68
N LEU A 59 -5.35 25.49 -10.57
CA LEU A 59 -5.23 24.65 -9.38
C LEU A 59 -6.01 23.34 -9.49
N LEU A 60 -7.12 23.34 -10.23
CA LEU A 60 -7.88 22.12 -10.55
C LEU A 60 -7.85 21.85 -12.06
N THR A 61 -7.99 20.58 -12.42
CA THR A 61 -8.35 20.16 -13.78
C THR A 61 -9.69 19.43 -13.75
N SER A 62 -10.37 19.39 -14.90
CA SER A 62 -11.53 18.53 -15.08
C SER A 62 -11.57 17.88 -16.46
N ARG A 63 -12.27 16.74 -16.53
CA ARG A 63 -12.69 16.12 -17.79
C ARG A 63 -14.16 15.75 -17.72
N ARG A 64 -14.77 15.52 -18.89
CA ARG A 64 -16.11 14.94 -18.98
C ARG A 64 -16.01 13.42 -19.14
N SER A 65 -16.87 12.71 -18.44
CA SER A 65 -17.10 11.27 -18.61
C SER A 65 -18.61 11.06 -18.73
N GLY A 66 -19.10 10.83 -19.96
CA GLY A 66 -20.53 10.90 -20.26
C GLY A 66 -21.13 12.26 -19.88
N ARG A 67 -22.13 12.24 -18.98
CA ARG A 67 -22.77 13.46 -18.44
C ARG A 67 -22.06 14.03 -17.20
N ALA A 68 -21.15 13.29 -16.58
CA ALA A 68 -20.44 13.70 -15.38
C ALA A 68 -19.23 14.59 -15.71
N ARG A 69 -18.96 15.56 -14.84
CA ARG A 69 -17.72 16.35 -14.83
C ARG A 69 -16.88 15.87 -13.65
N LEU A 70 -15.75 15.22 -13.94
CA LEU A 70 -14.79 14.72 -12.96
C LEU A 70 -13.78 15.82 -12.65
N LEU A 71 -13.51 16.09 -11.38
CA LEU A 71 -12.57 17.10 -10.90
C LEU A 71 -11.36 16.42 -10.21
N ARG A 72 -10.17 16.98 -10.39
CA ARG A 72 -8.93 16.56 -9.71
C ARG A 72 -8.02 17.76 -9.42
N ALA A 73 -7.17 17.66 -8.41
CA ALA A 73 -6.10 18.62 -8.19
C ALA A 73 -5.05 18.61 -9.32
N ASN A 74 -4.66 19.78 -9.79
CA ASN A 74 -3.58 19.90 -10.76
C ASN A 74 -2.21 19.78 -10.08
N ARG A 75 -1.74 18.54 -9.89
CA ARG A 75 -0.43 18.24 -9.29
C ARG A 75 0.76 18.81 -10.09
N ARG A 76 0.57 19.25 -11.34
CA ARG A 76 1.61 19.90 -12.17
C ARG A 76 1.72 21.41 -11.93
N HIS A 77 0.81 22.00 -11.15
CA HIS A 77 0.87 23.42 -10.84
C HIS A 77 2.00 23.71 -9.84
N PRO A 78 2.84 24.76 -10.01
CA PRO A 78 3.99 25.01 -9.12
C PRO A 78 3.63 25.18 -7.63
N ALA A 79 2.42 25.69 -7.34
CA ALA A 79 1.92 25.83 -5.97
C ALA A 79 1.23 24.56 -5.41
N ALA A 80 1.23 23.43 -6.14
CA ALA A 80 0.51 22.23 -5.72
C ALA A 80 1.05 21.63 -4.42
N THR A 81 2.37 21.49 -4.27
CA THR A 81 2.98 20.98 -3.03
C THR A 81 2.76 21.94 -1.86
N PRO A 82 3.14 23.24 -1.93
CA PRO A 82 2.90 24.17 -0.82
C PRO A 82 1.44 24.31 -0.40
N LEU A 83 0.50 24.19 -1.35
CA LEU A 83 -0.94 24.17 -1.04
C LEU A 83 -1.36 22.86 -0.37
N THR A 84 -0.79 21.72 -0.79
CA THR A 84 -1.03 20.42 -0.13
C THR A 84 -0.53 20.47 1.31
N ASP A 85 0.72 20.88 1.53
CA ASP A 85 1.33 20.96 2.87
C ASP A 85 0.48 21.85 3.81
N LEU A 86 0.06 23.01 3.31
CA LEU A 86 -0.79 23.94 4.05
C LEU A 86 -2.17 23.36 4.36
N LEU A 87 -2.77 22.59 3.45
CA LEU A 87 -4.03 21.89 3.68
C LEU A 87 -3.85 20.72 4.66
N THR A 88 -2.72 20.01 4.63
CA THR A 88 -2.40 18.90 5.54
C THR A 88 -2.31 19.39 6.98
N ILE A 89 -1.56 20.46 7.24
CA ILE A 89 -1.39 21.04 8.59
C ILE A 89 -2.72 21.59 9.13
N THR A 90 -3.63 22.06 8.27
CA THR A 90 -4.83 22.82 8.70
C THR A 90 -6.13 22.03 8.69
N PHE A 91 -6.43 21.30 7.61
CA PHE A 91 -7.64 20.50 7.43
C PHE A 91 -7.37 18.99 7.42
N GLY A 92 -6.11 18.57 7.27
CA GLY A 92 -5.68 17.19 7.32
C GLY A 92 -5.87 16.45 8.66
N PRO A 93 -5.91 17.06 9.87
CA PRO A 93 -5.96 16.30 11.13
C PRO A 93 -7.12 15.31 11.24
N ALA A 94 -8.33 15.68 10.81
CA ALA A 94 -9.47 14.75 10.80
C ALA A 94 -9.24 13.53 9.92
N GLN A 95 -8.61 13.76 8.76
CA GLN A 95 -8.26 12.70 7.84
C GLN A 95 -7.11 11.86 8.45
N VAL A 96 -5.94 12.43 8.73
CA VAL A 96 -4.78 11.71 9.27
C VAL A 96 -5.09 10.91 10.53
N VAL A 97 -5.82 11.46 11.50
CA VAL A 97 -6.17 10.74 12.73
C VAL A 97 -7.20 9.63 12.49
N ALA A 98 -8.10 9.75 11.50
CA ALA A 98 -8.90 8.60 11.06
C ALA A 98 -8.06 7.47 10.45
N GLU A 99 -6.83 7.75 10.00
CA GLU A 99 -5.99 6.79 9.27
C GLU A 99 -5.04 6.03 10.19
N GLU A 100 -4.32 6.71 11.08
CA GLU A 100 -3.40 6.04 12.01
C GLU A 100 -4.15 5.18 13.03
N PHE A 101 -5.30 5.68 13.48
CA PHE A 101 -6.08 5.07 14.56
C PHE A 101 -7.09 4.03 14.06
N ALA A 102 -7.13 3.77 12.73
CA ALA A 102 -8.11 2.89 12.08
C ALA A 102 -8.02 1.42 12.50
N GLU A 103 -6.81 0.95 12.84
CA GLU A 103 -6.52 -0.45 13.17
C GLU A 103 -6.54 -0.74 14.68
N LEU A 104 -6.83 0.28 15.51
CA LEU A 104 -7.08 0.10 16.93
C LEU A 104 -8.49 -0.50 17.14
N ASP A 105 -8.69 -1.36 18.15
CA ASP A 105 -10.03 -1.84 18.56
C ASP A 105 -10.82 -0.78 19.36
N ALA A 106 -10.76 0.46 18.87
CA ALA A 106 -11.46 1.60 19.42
C ALA A 106 -12.94 1.53 19.03
N ALA A 107 -13.81 1.76 20.02
CA ALA A 107 -15.23 2.01 19.78
C ALA A 107 -15.44 3.26 18.91
N THR A 108 -14.68 4.31 19.22
CA THR A 108 -14.69 5.57 18.48
C THR A 108 -13.40 6.34 18.74
N VAL A 109 -12.97 7.14 17.76
CA VAL A 109 -11.84 8.06 17.89
C VAL A 109 -12.33 9.47 17.60
N ILE A 110 -11.93 10.41 18.45
CA ILE A 110 -12.54 11.73 18.55
C ILE A 110 -11.44 12.80 18.58
N LEU A 111 -11.52 13.78 17.70
CA LEU A 111 -10.77 15.02 17.80
C LEU A 111 -11.49 16.02 18.68
N HIS A 112 -10.79 16.61 19.65
CA HIS A 112 -11.34 17.64 20.54
C HIS A 112 -10.44 18.89 20.56
N GLY A 113 -10.51 19.65 21.65
CA GLY A 113 -9.60 20.77 21.90
C GLY A 113 -9.68 21.91 20.89
N CYS A 114 -8.55 22.60 20.70
CA CYS A 114 -8.51 23.84 19.94
C CYS A 114 -8.73 23.61 18.44
N TRP A 115 -8.29 22.46 17.90
CA TRP A 115 -8.50 22.16 16.48
C TRP A 115 -9.98 21.93 16.17
N ALA A 116 -10.69 21.10 16.95
CA ALA A 116 -12.09 20.76 16.69
C ALA A 116 -13.03 21.98 16.83
N GLN A 117 -12.79 22.85 17.81
CA GLN A 117 -13.51 24.12 17.96
C GLN A 117 -13.40 25.01 16.71
N ARG A 118 -12.19 25.10 16.13
CA ARG A 118 -11.93 25.90 14.91
C ARG A 118 -12.48 25.24 13.65
N TYR A 119 -12.47 23.90 13.59
CA TYR A 119 -13.15 23.15 12.53
C TYR A 119 -14.66 23.43 12.55
N ALA A 120 -15.27 23.50 13.73
CA ALA A 120 -16.65 23.94 13.95
C ALA A 120 -16.89 25.46 13.76
N GLY A 121 -15.86 26.23 13.36
CA GLY A 121 -15.97 27.66 13.01
C GLY A 121 -15.77 28.65 14.16
N GLN A 122 -15.32 28.21 15.34
CA GLN A 122 -14.98 29.12 16.45
C GLN A 122 -13.63 29.83 16.20
N ASN A 123 -13.54 31.10 16.59
CA ASN A 123 -12.31 31.89 16.46
C ASN A 123 -11.34 31.61 17.62
N GLY A 124 -10.03 31.73 17.35
CA GLY A 124 -8.96 31.56 18.35
C GLY A 124 -7.58 31.63 17.72
N SER A 125 -6.55 31.28 18.50
CA SER A 125 -5.19 31.03 17.99
C SER A 125 -5.15 29.80 17.08
N PHE A 126 -4.08 29.64 16.30
CA PHE A 126 -3.83 28.37 15.61
C PHE A 126 -3.45 27.29 16.65
N PRO A 127 -3.95 26.04 16.54
CA PRO A 127 -3.65 24.99 17.51
C PRO A 127 -2.16 24.62 17.50
N THR A 128 -1.59 24.37 18.67
CA THR A 128 -0.21 23.88 18.85
C THR A 128 -0.12 22.35 18.80
N ALA A 129 -1.24 21.68 19.04
CA ALA A 129 -1.39 20.24 19.03
C ALA A 129 -2.75 19.85 18.42
N VAL A 130 -2.91 18.58 18.10
CA VAL A 130 -4.16 17.93 17.73
C VAL A 130 -4.52 16.97 18.86
N GLU A 131 -5.57 17.29 19.61
CA GLU A 131 -5.99 16.53 20.78
C GLU A 131 -6.96 15.39 20.37
N VAL A 132 -6.58 14.15 20.70
CA VAL A 132 -7.25 12.90 20.26
C VAL A 132 -7.70 12.07 21.47
N LEU A 133 -9.00 11.83 21.58
CA LEU A 133 -9.58 10.89 22.54
C LEU A 133 -9.88 9.56 21.84
N VAL A 134 -9.22 8.50 22.29
CA VAL A 134 -9.44 7.12 21.82
C VAL A 134 -10.36 6.41 22.81
N VAL A 135 -11.59 6.11 22.39
CA VAL A 135 -12.59 5.46 23.23
C VAL A 135 -12.60 3.97 22.94
N GLY A 136 -12.35 3.12 23.93
CA GLY A 136 -12.31 1.67 23.78
C GLY A 136 -12.04 0.94 25.09
N ASP A 137 -12.28 -0.37 25.12
CA ASP A 137 -12.00 -1.21 26.28
C ASP A 137 -10.86 -2.16 25.90
N GLY A 138 -9.82 -2.27 26.72
CA GLY A 138 -8.68 -3.15 26.43
C GLY A 138 -7.68 -2.64 25.38
N LEU A 139 -7.68 -1.35 25.06
CA LEU A 139 -6.71 -0.71 24.17
C LEU A 139 -5.27 -0.79 24.74
N ASP A 140 -4.29 -1.06 23.89
CA ASP A 140 -2.86 -0.95 24.23
C ASP A 140 -2.41 0.52 24.10
N ASP A 141 -1.81 1.06 25.16
CA ASP A 141 -1.28 2.42 25.22
C ASP A 141 -0.11 2.62 24.24
N ASN A 142 0.64 1.55 23.92
CA ASN A 142 1.73 1.63 22.95
C ASN A 142 1.22 1.73 21.51
N ASP A 143 0.14 1.02 21.15
CA ASP A 143 -0.47 1.10 19.82
C ASP A 143 -1.10 2.49 19.60
N VAL A 144 -1.78 3.03 20.62
CA VAL A 144 -2.30 4.41 20.63
C VAL A 144 -1.16 5.43 20.47
N ARG A 145 -0.05 5.24 21.17
CA ARG A 145 1.12 6.13 21.09
C ARG A 145 1.84 6.02 19.74
N ALA A 146 1.90 4.83 19.13
CA ALA A 146 2.46 4.62 17.81
C ALA A 146 1.62 5.33 16.73
N ALA A 147 0.28 5.19 16.80
CA ALA A 147 -0.64 5.92 15.94
C ALA A 147 -0.48 7.45 16.09
N ALA A 148 -0.33 7.94 17.32
CA ALA A 148 -0.06 9.35 17.59
C ALA A 148 1.28 9.83 16.98
N ALA A 149 2.35 9.02 17.07
CA ALA A 149 3.66 9.36 16.54
C ALA A 149 3.65 9.48 14.99
N THR A 150 2.97 8.56 14.30
CA THR A 150 2.83 8.65 12.83
C THR A 150 1.97 9.83 12.41
N ALA A 151 0.87 10.11 13.12
CA ALA A 151 0.03 11.29 12.88
C ALA A 151 0.83 12.59 13.09
N HIS A 152 1.66 12.65 14.14
CA HIS A 152 2.53 13.79 14.44
C HIS A 152 3.49 14.07 13.28
N HIS A 153 4.17 13.04 12.78
CA HIS A 153 5.11 13.18 11.68
C HIS A 153 4.43 13.69 10.38
N ARG A 154 3.22 13.20 10.08
CA ARG A 154 2.47 13.59 8.87
C ARG A 154 1.83 14.97 8.95
N LEU A 155 1.43 15.42 10.13
CA LEU A 155 0.77 16.71 10.34
C LEU A 155 1.76 17.85 10.62
N GLY A 156 2.98 17.56 11.06
CA GLY A 156 3.92 18.56 11.54
C GLY A 156 3.43 19.30 12.81
N LEU A 157 2.49 18.71 13.54
CA LEU A 157 1.87 19.23 14.77
C LEU A 157 1.91 18.14 15.84
N SER A 158 2.08 18.50 17.12
CA SER A 158 1.97 17.55 18.24
C SER A 158 0.62 16.81 18.17
N VAL A 159 0.59 15.50 18.40
CA VAL A 159 -0.65 14.72 18.48
C VAL A 159 -0.72 14.15 19.88
N GLU A 160 -1.67 14.66 20.66
CA GLU A 160 -1.79 14.38 22.09
C GLU A 160 -2.96 13.43 22.30
N THR A 161 -2.71 12.25 22.87
CA THR A 161 -3.72 11.19 23.02
C THR A 161 -4.16 10.99 24.46
N ALA A 162 -5.46 10.76 24.65
CA ALA A 162 -6.05 10.24 25.88
C ALA A 162 -6.89 8.98 25.59
N ILE A 163 -6.93 8.03 26.52
CA ILE A 163 -7.70 6.77 26.40
C ILE A 163 -8.90 6.80 27.34
N CYS A 164 -10.09 6.47 26.83
CA CYS A 164 -11.34 6.45 27.60
C CYS A 164 -12.08 5.10 27.49
N PRO A 165 -12.42 4.42 28.60
CA PRO A 165 -13.26 3.23 28.56
C PRO A 165 -14.64 3.50 27.94
N ARG A 166 -15.19 2.54 27.17
CA ARG A 166 -16.46 2.72 26.44
C ARG A 166 -17.59 3.17 27.37
N ARG A 167 -17.66 2.55 28.55
CA ARG A 167 -18.62 2.87 29.63
C ARG A 167 -18.55 4.31 30.15
N ALA A 168 -17.36 4.91 30.18
CA ALA A 168 -17.16 6.25 30.73
C ALA A 168 -17.58 7.32 29.72
N TRP A 169 -17.25 7.10 28.43
CA TRP A 169 -17.74 7.94 27.34
C TRP A 169 -19.27 7.91 27.20
N GLN A 170 -19.87 6.72 27.32
CA GLN A 170 -21.32 6.49 27.15
C GLN A 170 -22.18 6.90 28.35
N ALA A 171 -21.59 7.15 29.53
CA ALA A 171 -22.35 7.53 30.73
C ALA A 171 -23.18 8.80 30.50
N GLU A 172 -24.45 8.81 30.91
CA GLU A 172 -25.32 10.00 30.76
C GLU A 172 -24.76 11.20 31.53
N HIS A 173 -24.13 10.95 32.67
CA HIS A 173 -23.35 11.90 33.45
C HIS A 173 -21.95 11.29 33.69
N PRO A 174 -20.90 11.74 32.98
CA PRO A 174 -19.54 11.28 33.25
C PRO A 174 -19.06 11.75 34.62
N ASP A 175 -18.57 10.83 35.45
CA ASP A 175 -17.88 11.16 36.72
C ASP A 175 -16.51 11.81 36.50
N ASP A 176 -15.95 11.64 35.30
CA ASP A 176 -14.67 12.21 34.87
C ASP A 176 -14.85 13.67 34.37
N PRO A 177 -14.23 14.67 35.03
CA PRO A 177 -14.34 16.08 34.63
C PRO A 177 -13.79 16.38 33.23
N GLU A 178 -12.78 15.64 32.75
CA GLU A 178 -12.16 15.84 31.45
C GLU A 178 -13.09 15.37 30.33
N ILE A 179 -13.66 14.17 30.48
CA ILE A 179 -14.67 13.63 29.56
C ILE A 179 -15.92 14.51 29.52
N ALA A 180 -16.36 15.01 30.68
CA ALA A 180 -17.47 15.96 30.76
C ALA A 180 -17.15 17.30 30.03
N ALA A 181 -15.92 17.81 30.16
CA ALA A 181 -15.47 19.02 29.47
C ALA A 181 -15.37 18.83 27.95
N ILE A 182 -14.83 17.70 27.48
CA ILE A 182 -14.77 17.35 26.05
C ILE A 182 -16.17 17.30 25.45
N ARG A 183 -17.12 16.62 26.12
CA ARG A 183 -18.52 16.51 25.66
C ARG A 183 -19.30 17.82 25.71
N ALA A 184 -18.85 18.81 26.47
CA ALA A 184 -19.46 20.14 26.54
C ALA A 184 -18.95 21.11 25.45
N GLN A 185 -17.97 20.70 24.65
CA GLN A 185 -17.36 21.48 23.57
C GLN A 185 -17.56 20.81 22.20
N PRO A 186 -17.37 21.53 21.08
CA PRO A 186 -17.31 20.89 19.77
C PRO A 186 -16.15 19.88 19.70
N PHE A 187 -16.50 18.65 19.36
CA PHE A 187 -15.58 17.58 19.01
C PHE A 187 -15.99 16.98 17.65
N LEU A 188 -15.08 16.28 17.00
CA LEU A 188 -15.33 15.59 15.73
C LEU A 188 -15.00 14.10 15.90
N THR A 189 -16.00 13.25 15.78
CA THR A 189 -15.79 11.80 15.65
C THR A 189 -15.23 11.50 14.27
N VAL A 190 -14.05 10.86 14.22
CA VAL A 190 -13.35 10.51 12.97
C VAL A 190 -13.41 9.01 12.68
N LEU A 191 -13.61 8.17 13.70
CA LEU A 191 -13.83 6.73 13.56
C LEU A 191 -14.95 6.25 14.48
N THR A 192 -15.68 5.22 14.05
CA THR A 192 -16.64 4.45 14.84
C THR A 192 -16.55 2.99 14.45
N ALA A 193 -16.53 2.09 15.43
CA ALA A 193 -16.57 0.64 15.18
C ALA A 193 -17.84 0.27 14.39
N SER A 194 -17.65 -0.32 13.22
CA SER A 194 -18.73 -0.99 12.47
C SER A 194 -18.96 -2.38 13.08
N GLU A 195 -20.19 -2.90 13.03
CA GLU A 195 -20.47 -4.25 13.54
C GLU A 195 -19.56 -5.30 12.84
N PRO A 196 -18.92 -6.21 13.60
CA PRO A 196 -17.96 -7.14 13.02
C PRO A 196 -18.66 -8.19 12.16
N ALA A 197 -18.54 -8.05 10.84
CA ALA A 197 -18.90 -9.10 9.91
C ALA A 197 -18.05 -10.35 10.18
N SER A 198 -18.71 -11.48 10.42
CA SER A 198 -18.10 -12.77 10.73
C SER A 198 -17.08 -13.19 9.65
N VAL A 199 -15.79 -13.15 9.99
CA VAL A 199 -14.72 -13.61 9.09
C VAL A 199 -14.72 -15.14 9.02
N ALA A 200 -15.11 -15.68 7.86
CA ALA A 200 -15.01 -17.11 7.58
C ALA A 200 -13.55 -17.54 7.34
N LYS A 201 -13.18 -18.74 7.83
CA LYS A 201 -11.87 -19.34 7.55
C LYS A 201 -11.70 -19.61 6.05
N GLY A 202 -10.57 -19.20 5.47
CA GLY A 202 -10.17 -19.57 4.11
C GLY A 202 -9.87 -18.41 3.16
N ILE A 203 -9.96 -17.16 3.60
CA ILE A 203 -9.67 -15.96 2.79
C ILE A 203 -8.43 -15.25 3.34
N TYR A 204 -7.46 -14.92 2.47
CA TYR A 204 -6.29 -14.12 2.83
C TYR A 204 -6.59 -12.62 2.65
N ARG A 205 -6.36 -11.82 3.69
CA ARG A 205 -6.44 -10.35 3.64
C ARG A 205 -5.04 -9.79 3.34
N MET A 206 -4.79 -9.36 2.10
CA MET A 206 -3.59 -8.57 1.79
C MET A 206 -3.77 -7.15 2.33
N ARG A 207 -2.75 -6.62 3.02
CA ARG A 207 -2.67 -5.20 3.37
C ARG A 207 -1.75 -4.51 2.36
N PRO A 208 -2.21 -3.53 1.58
CA PRO A 208 -1.32 -2.71 0.78
C PRO A 208 -0.57 -1.71 1.65
N SER A 209 0.57 -1.25 1.16
CA SER A 209 1.19 0.00 1.61
C SER A 209 0.20 1.19 1.57
N TRP A 210 0.39 2.13 2.49
CA TRP A 210 -0.69 2.83 3.20
C TRP A 210 -0.46 4.36 3.04
N THR A 211 -1.42 5.30 2.93
CA THR A 211 -2.91 5.38 3.03
C THR A 211 -3.42 6.61 2.22
N PRO A 212 -4.73 6.97 2.21
CA PRO A 212 -5.91 6.17 1.90
C PRO A 212 -6.72 6.82 0.78
N ARG A 213 -7.56 6.01 0.15
CA ARG A 213 -8.59 6.51 -0.74
C ARG A 213 -9.81 5.64 -0.48
N TYR A 214 -11.01 6.19 -0.63
CA TYR A 214 -12.20 5.35 -0.77
C TYR A 214 -12.17 4.71 -2.16
N GLN A 215 -11.28 3.73 -2.33
CA GLN A 215 -11.14 2.87 -3.49
C GLN A 215 -11.31 1.45 -2.95
N PRO A 216 -12.31 0.68 -3.41
CA PRO A 216 -12.57 -0.65 -2.88
C PRO A 216 -11.34 -1.54 -3.06
N ASP A 217 -11.10 -2.46 -2.13
CA ASP A 217 -10.05 -3.49 -2.24
C ASP A 217 -10.11 -4.15 -3.63
N VAL A 218 -8.94 -4.48 -4.19
CA VAL A 218 -8.90 -5.26 -5.43
C VAL A 218 -8.96 -6.74 -5.05
N TYR A 219 -10.12 -7.35 -5.25
CA TYR A 219 -10.28 -8.79 -5.10
C TYR A 219 -9.88 -9.48 -6.41
N VAL A 220 -9.07 -10.53 -6.29
CA VAL A 220 -8.57 -11.34 -7.39
C VAL A 220 -8.75 -12.80 -6.97
N PRO A 221 -9.46 -13.65 -7.74
CA PRO A 221 -9.49 -15.09 -7.49
C PRO A 221 -8.09 -15.68 -7.46
N THR A 222 -7.86 -16.73 -6.67
CA THR A 222 -6.54 -17.41 -6.64
C THR A 222 -6.33 -18.32 -7.85
N ASP A 223 -7.40 -18.73 -8.54
CA ASP A 223 -7.35 -19.49 -9.78
C ASP A 223 -8.41 -18.98 -10.77
N LEU A 224 -7.97 -18.73 -12.01
CA LEU A 224 -8.84 -18.38 -13.14
C LEU A 224 -9.84 -19.49 -13.50
N THR A 225 -9.63 -20.76 -13.10
CA THR A 225 -10.62 -21.83 -13.35
C THR A 225 -11.95 -21.62 -12.64
N MET A 226 -12.00 -20.78 -11.59
CA MET A 226 -13.23 -20.42 -10.88
C MET A 226 -14.17 -19.52 -11.71
N LEU A 227 -13.70 -18.95 -12.82
CA LEU A 227 -14.43 -17.97 -13.62
C LEU A 227 -15.36 -18.65 -14.64
N THR A 228 -16.58 -18.95 -14.21
CA THR A 228 -17.57 -19.73 -14.99
C THR A 228 -18.73 -18.92 -15.58
N GLY A 229 -18.65 -17.59 -15.57
CA GLY A 229 -19.73 -16.70 -15.99
C GLY A 229 -20.16 -16.83 -17.46
N PRO A 230 -21.28 -16.18 -17.84
CA PRO A 230 -21.85 -16.28 -19.17
C PRO A 230 -20.94 -15.64 -20.25
N THR A 231 -21.02 -16.19 -21.46
CA THR A 231 -20.34 -15.68 -22.67
C THR A 231 -21.30 -15.43 -23.83
N SER A 232 -22.61 -15.55 -23.59
CA SER A 232 -23.68 -15.32 -24.56
C SER A 232 -25.03 -15.06 -23.86
N GLY A 233 -25.95 -14.42 -24.59
CA GLY A 233 -27.30 -14.09 -24.12
C GLY A 233 -27.38 -12.72 -23.45
N SER A 234 -28.61 -12.18 -23.37
CA SER A 234 -28.91 -10.95 -22.63
C SER A 234 -28.98 -11.24 -21.12
N HIS A 235 -28.27 -10.45 -20.33
CA HIS A 235 -28.35 -10.47 -18.87
C HIS A 235 -28.32 -9.03 -18.33
N ASP A 236 -29.16 -8.74 -17.33
CA ASP A 236 -29.13 -7.50 -16.52
C ASP A 236 -28.22 -7.74 -15.30
N PRO A 237 -27.00 -7.17 -15.26
CA PRO A 237 -26.03 -7.51 -14.21
C PRO A 237 -26.35 -6.82 -12.87
N PRO A 238 -25.85 -7.34 -11.74
CA PRO A 238 -26.04 -6.72 -10.44
C PRO A 238 -25.49 -5.29 -10.39
N VAL A 239 -26.26 -4.37 -9.81
CA VAL A 239 -25.96 -2.92 -9.79
C VAL A 239 -24.62 -2.59 -9.13
N HIS A 240 -24.11 -3.42 -8.21
CA HIS A 240 -22.78 -3.24 -7.61
C HIS A 240 -21.63 -3.64 -8.54
N LEU A 241 -21.86 -4.55 -9.49
CA LEU A 241 -20.90 -4.92 -10.54
C LEU A 241 -20.98 -3.97 -11.74
N TYR A 242 -22.19 -3.50 -12.06
CA TYR A 242 -22.44 -2.60 -13.18
C TYR A 242 -23.58 -1.63 -12.86
N TRP A 243 -23.24 -0.37 -12.61
CA TRP A 243 -24.18 0.63 -12.09
C TRP A 243 -25.23 1.12 -13.09
N GLN A 244 -25.09 0.80 -14.39
CA GLN A 244 -26.07 1.17 -15.42
C GLN A 244 -27.10 0.04 -15.57
N PRO A 245 -28.40 0.29 -15.31
CA PRO A 245 -29.43 -0.72 -15.51
C PRO A 245 -29.66 -1.00 -17.01
N GLY A 246 -29.79 -2.28 -17.38
CA GLY A 246 -30.12 -2.70 -18.74
C GLY A 246 -29.45 -4.01 -19.15
N ASP A 247 -30.18 -4.79 -19.98
CA ASP A 247 -29.68 -6.02 -20.57
C ASP A 247 -28.43 -5.78 -21.43
N LEU A 248 -27.30 -6.39 -21.04
CA LEU A 248 -26.10 -6.50 -21.86
C LEU A 248 -26.13 -7.82 -22.63
N ASP A 249 -25.83 -7.81 -23.94
CA ASP A 249 -25.66 -9.05 -24.69
C ASP A 249 -24.24 -9.57 -24.50
N PHE A 250 -24.08 -10.60 -23.67
CA PHE A 250 -22.78 -11.21 -23.42
C PHE A 250 -22.21 -11.92 -24.66
N ALA A 251 -22.94 -12.08 -25.77
CA ALA A 251 -22.36 -12.53 -27.03
C ALA A 251 -21.53 -11.42 -27.72
N ASN A 252 -21.88 -10.15 -27.49
CA ASN A 252 -21.20 -8.96 -28.00
C ASN A 252 -19.89 -8.70 -27.22
N PRO A 253 -18.70 -8.69 -27.87
CA PRO A 253 -17.44 -8.40 -27.20
C PRO A 253 -17.41 -7.05 -26.49
N ALA A 254 -17.99 -6.00 -27.07
CA ALA A 254 -17.95 -4.65 -26.51
C ALA A 254 -18.74 -4.54 -25.19
N ASP A 255 -19.87 -5.24 -25.10
CA ASP A 255 -20.70 -5.24 -23.88
C ASP A 255 -20.02 -6.06 -22.77
N ARG A 256 -19.36 -7.18 -23.11
CA ARG A 256 -18.49 -7.92 -22.17
C ARG A 256 -17.30 -7.09 -21.68
N GLU A 257 -16.60 -6.39 -22.57
CA GLU A 257 -15.46 -5.54 -22.21
C GLU A 257 -15.87 -4.40 -21.28
N LEU A 258 -17.01 -3.75 -21.57
CA LEU A 258 -17.60 -2.71 -20.75
C LEU A 258 -17.99 -3.26 -19.36
N PHE A 259 -18.65 -4.41 -19.32
CA PHE A 259 -19.03 -5.08 -18.09
C PHE A 259 -17.82 -5.49 -17.25
N TYR A 260 -16.85 -6.21 -17.82
CA TYR A 260 -15.66 -6.67 -17.10
C TYR A 260 -14.80 -5.50 -16.60
N SER A 261 -14.69 -4.40 -17.35
CA SER A 261 -13.98 -3.20 -16.89
C SER A 261 -14.59 -2.61 -15.61
N SER A 262 -15.92 -2.69 -15.47
CA SER A 262 -16.65 -2.30 -14.26
C SER A 262 -16.53 -3.35 -13.16
N ALA A 263 -16.94 -4.59 -13.45
CA ALA A 263 -17.05 -5.67 -12.47
C ALA A 263 -15.71 -6.02 -11.82
N LEU A 264 -14.59 -6.06 -12.56
CA LEU A 264 -13.27 -6.32 -11.99
C LEU A 264 -12.74 -5.18 -11.08
N THR A 265 -13.40 -4.01 -11.11
CA THR A 265 -13.08 -2.87 -10.25
C THR A 265 -13.94 -2.86 -8.98
N THR A 266 -15.04 -3.62 -8.93
CA THR A 266 -16.07 -3.52 -7.86
C THR A 266 -16.50 -4.85 -7.24
N ALA A 267 -16.29 -5.99 -7.90
CA ALA A 267 -16.57 -7.32 -7.37
C ALA A 267 -15.76 -7.60 -6.09
N SER A 268 -16.42 -8.17 -5.08
CA SER A 268 -15.81 -8.39 -3.76
C SER A 268 -16.08 -9.78 -3.16
N SER A 269 -16.93 -10.58 -3.79
CA SER A 269 -17.22 -11.95 -3.38
C SER A 269 -16.77 -12.98 -4.42
N SER A 270 -16.51 -14.21 -3.99
CA SER A 270 -16.26 -15.33 -4.91
C SER A 270 -17.47 -15.62 -5.81
N GLU A 271 -18.68 -15.27 -5.37
CA GLU A 271 -19.92 -15.48 -6.11
C GLU A 271 -20.00 -14.53 -7.32
N ASP A 272 -19.65 -13.25 -7.13
CA ASP A 272 -19.54 -12.25 -8.21
C ASP A 272 -18.66 -12.76 -9.35
N PHE A 273 -17.44 -13.21 -9.02
CA PHE A 273 -16.47 -13.71 -10.00
C PHE A 273 -16.95 -14.98 -10.70
N THR A 274 -17.48 -15.95 -9.95
CA THR A 274 -17.88 -17.26 -10.48
C THR A 274 -19.12 -17.16 -11.37
N GLN A 275 -20.10 -16.32 -11.02
CA GLN A 275 -21.35 -16.17 -11.76
C GLN A 275 -21.24 -15.25 -12.97
N TRP A 276 -20.38 -14.22 -12.94
CA TRP A 276 -20.44 -13.13 -13.92
C TRP A 276 -19.19 -13.00 -14.81
N ILE A 277 -18.03 -13.51 -14.38
CA ILE A 277 -16.79 -13.44 -15.16
C ILE A 277 -16.44 -14.81 -15.72
N ASN A 278 -16.10 -14.89 -16.99
CA ASN A 278 -15.69 -16.12 -17.67
C ASN A 278 -14.18 -16.10 -17.95
N ARG A 279 -13.48 -17.19 -17.65
CA ARG A 279 -12.03 -17.33 -17.83
C ARG A 279 -11.56 -16.96 -19.24
N ASP A 280 -12.06 -17.65 -20.26
CA ASP A 280 -11.49 -17.58 -21.61
C ASP A 280 -11.86 -16.25 -22.28
N ALA A 281 -13.08 -15.75 -22.00
CA ALA A 281 -13.48 -14.41 -22.43
C ALA A 281 -12.67 -13.31 -21.73
N LEU A 282 -12.31 -13.48 -20.45
CA LEU A 282 -11.47 -12.53 -19.72
C LEU A 282 -10.07 -12.47 -20.31
N ILE A 283 -9.44 -13.62 -20.54
CA ILE A 283 -8.10 -13.71 -21.14
C ILE A 283 -8.12 -13.04 -22.53
N ALA A 284 -9.11 -13.34 -23.38
CA ALA A 284 -9.23 -12.76 -24.72
C ALA A 284 -9.50 -11.24 -24.70
N ALA A 285 -10.24 -10.74 -23.71
CA ALA A 285 -10.57 -9.32 -23.58
C ALA A 285 -9.48 -8.50 -22.87
N TRP A 286 -8.53 -9.14 -22.16
CA TRP A 286 -7.73 -8.51 -21.11
C TRP A 286 -7.04 -7.20 -21.51
N HIS A 287 -6.44 -7.12 -22.71
CA HIS A 287 -5.74 -5.93 -23.18
C HIS A 287 -6.67 -4.79 -23.64
N HIS A 288 -7.94 -5.11 -23.94
CA HIS A 288 -8.98 -4.15 -24.32
C HIS A 288 -9.72 -3.57 -23.10
N LEU A 289 -9.63 -4.24 -21.93
CA LEU A 289 -10.30 -3.78 -20.71
C LEU A 289 -9.74 -2.45 -20.18
N SER A 290 -10.64 -1.51 -19.92
CA SER A 290 -10.34 -0.18 -19.37
C SER A 290 -10.19 -0.23 -17.84
N LEU A 291 -9.17 -0.95 -17.36
CA LEU A 291 -8.90 -1.16 -15.94
C LEU A 291 -8.01 -0.08 -15.32
N PRO A 292 -8.25 0.34 -14.07
CA PRO A 292 -7.28 1.09 -13.28
C PRO A 292 -5.95 0.33 -13.17
N THR A 293 -4.82 1.02 -13.24
CA THR A 293 -3.47 0.41 -13.19
C THR A 293 -3.27 -0.51 -11.97
N ARG A 294 -3.89 -0.18 -10.82
CA ARG A 294 -3.87 -1.02 -9.61
C ARG A 294 -4.53 -2.39 -9.82
N VAL A 295 -5.70 -2.41 -10.48
CA VAL A 295 -6.47 -3.64 -10.76
C VAL A 295 -5.71 -4.48 -11.76
N ARG A 296 -5.28 -3.85 -12.86
CA ARG A 296 -4.48 -4.50 -13.91
C ARG A 296 -3.22 -5.18 -13.34
N ARG A 297 -2.43 -4.45 -12.53
CA ARG A 297 -1.22 -5.01 -11.90
C ARG A 297 -1.53 -6.15 -10.92
N ALA A 298 -2.54 -6.02 -10.05
CA ALA A 298 -2.87 -7.06 -9.08
C ALA A 298 -3.24 -8.39 -9.77
N TRP A 299 -4.07 -8.31 -10.82
CA TRP A 299 -4.44 -9.46 -11.65
C TRP A 299 -3.26 -10.02 -12.45
N GLU A 300 -2.43 -9.18 -13.06
CA GLU A 300 -1.23 -9.64 -13.79
C GLU A 300 -0.16 -10.24 -12.86
N THR A 301 -0.06 -9.80 -11.60
CA THR A 301 0.81 -10.42 -10.58
C THR A 301 0.36 -11.83 -10.22
N LEU A 302 -0.94 -12.02 -9.91
CA LEU A 302 -1.50 -13.31 -9.50
C LEU A 302 -1.76 -14.27 -10.68
N HIS A 303 -1.95 -13.74 -11.89
CA HIS A 303 -2.20 -14.52 -13.10
C HIS A 303 -1.26 -14.08 -14.23
N PRO A 304 -0.01 -14.59 -14.25
CA PRO A 304 0.97 -14.23 -15.27
C PRO A 304 0.50 -14.48 -16.72
N THR A 305 -0.46 -15.40 -16.92
CA THR A 305 -1.10 -15.69 -18.21
C THR A 305 -1.93 -14.54 -18.81
N LEU A 306 -2.20 -13.48 -18.05
CA LEU A 306 -2.87 -12.27 -18.53
C LEU A 306 -1.88 -11.24 -19.10
N ARG A 307 -0.57 -11.44 -18.97
CA ARG A 307 0.44 -10.49 -19.46
C ARG A 307 0.67 -10.69 -20.97
N ASP A 308 0.73 -9.59 -21.73
CA ASP A 308 1.20 -9.63 -23.12
C ASP A 308 2.74 -9.78 -23.12
N GLU A 309 3.29 -10.50 -24.10
CA GLU A 309 4.74 -10.54 -24.35
C GLU A 309 5.30 -9.13 -24.62
N ALA A 310 4.47 -8.22 -25.13
CA ALA A 310 4.80 -6.82 -25.42
C ALA A 310 4.45 -5.82 -24.29
N THR A 311 3.91 -6.25 -23.14
CA THR A 311 3.64 -5.32 -22.03
C THR A 311 4.94 -4.87 -21.36
N ILE A 312 5.06 -3.57 -21.05
CA ILE A 312 6.16 -3.02 -20.25
C ILE A 312 5.97 -3.43 -18.77
N VAL A 313 6.20 -4.71 -18.51
CA VAL A 313 6.56 -5.25 -17.20
C VAL A 313 8.08 -5.07 -17.07
N ASN A 314 8.60 -4.73 -15.89
CA ASN A 314 10.04 -4.72 -15.66
C ASN A 314 10.59 -6.13 -15.95
N ASP A 315 11.63 -6.24 -16.80
CA ASP A 315 12.24 -7.51 -17.19
C ASP A 315 12.56 -8.42 -16.00
N ARG A 316 12.98 -7.83 -14.86
CA ARG A 316 13.20 -8.53 -13.60
C ARG A 316 12.01 -9.41 -13.20
N ILE A 317 10.77 -8.93 -13.29
CA ILE A 317 9.59 -9.70 -12.84
C ILE A 317 9.32 -10.88 -13.77
N ARG A 318 9.49 -10.69 -15.09
CA ARG A 318 9.34 -11.76 -16.09
C ARG A 318 10.41 -12.84 -15.87
N VAL A 319 11.66 -12.41 -15.71
CA VAL A 319 12.83 -13.27 -15.45
C VAL A 319 12.66 -14.00 -14.11
N GLN A 320 12.23 -13.31 -13.05
CA GLN A 320 11.98 -13.86 -11.71
C GLN A 320 10.90 -14.95 -11.72
N ASP A 321 9.72 -14.69 -12.28
CA ASP A 321 8.63 -15.66 -12.32
C ASP A 321 9.02 -16.92 -13.10
N ALA A 322 9.60 -16.76 -14.30
CA ALA A 322 10.01 -17.88 -15.14
C ALA A 322 11.13 -18.72 -14.52
N ILE A 323 12.16 -18.08 -13.98
CA ILE A 323 13.30 -18.77 -13.37
C ILE A 323 12.89 -19.49 -12.09
N LEU A 324 12.21 -18.83 -11.15
CA LEU A 324 11.84 -19.43 -9.87
C LEU A 324 10.90 -20.62 -10.06
N ALA A 325 9.95 -20.55 -11.00
CA ALA A 325 9.13 -21.70 -11.37
C ALA A 325 9.98 -22.83 -11.97
N GLY A 326 10.97 -22.50 -12.80
CA GLY A 326 11.89 -23.46 -13.41
C GLY A 326 12.85 -24.16 -12.44
N ILE A 327 13.27 -23.51 -11.35
CA ILE A 327 14.25 -24.07 -10.38
C ILE A 327 13.65 -24.58 -9.06
N ALA A 328 12.33 -24.46 -8.88
CA ALA A 328 11.63 -24.87 -7.66
C ALA A 328 11.86 -26.35 -7.28
N GLU A 329 11.98 -27.24 -8.27
CA GLU A 329 12.21 -28.67 -8.03
C GLU A 329 13.56 -28.96 -7.34
N PHE A 330 14.57 -28.11 -7.57
CA PHE A 330 15.88 -28.21 -6.91
C PHE A 330 15.87 -27.61 -5.49
N GLY A 331 14.77 -26.99 -5.06
CA GLY A 331 14.59 -26.42 -3.71
C GLY A 331 15.07 -24.99 -3.52
N PHE A 332 15.38 -24.28 -4.61
CA PHE A 332 15.76 -22.86 -4.58
C PHE A 332 14.54 -21.96 -4.36
N ALA A 333 14.67 -21.00 -3.44
CA ALA A 333 13.61 -20.09 -3.05
C ALA A 333 14.05 -18.63 -3.11
N LEU A 334 13.16 -17.75 -3.55
CA LEU A 334 13.40 -16.30 -3.62
C LEU A 334 13.73 -15.73 -2.24
N ALA A 335 14.78 -14.90 -2.21
CA ALA A 335 15.36 -14.33 -1.01
C ALA A 335 15.72 -12.83 -1.17
N GLY A 336 16.46 -12.30 -0.19
CA GLY A 336 17.12 -11.00 -0.30
C GLY A 336 16.20 -9.82 -0.56
N GLY A 337 16.62 -8.89 -1.42
CA GLY A 337 15.83 -7.69 -1.73
C GLY A 337 14.55 -8.00 -2.50
N SER A 338 14.62 -8.95 -3.44
CA SER A 338 13.47 -9.31 -4.28
C SER A 338 12.39 -10.07 -3.50
N ALA A 339 12.74 -10.83 -2.46
CA ALA A 339 11.74 -11.38 -1.54
C ALA A 339 11.02 -10.30 -0.73
N LEU A 340 11.70 -9.25 -0.24
CA LEU A 340 11.03 -8.14 0.45
C LEU A 340 10.02 -7.41 -0.46
N ILE A 341 10.33 -7.27 -1.74
CA ILE A 341 9.40 -6.71 -2.74
C ILE A 341 8.21 -7.66 -2.95
N ASP A 342 8.45 -8.97 -2.98
CA ASP A 342 7.41 -10.00 -3.13
C ASP A 342 6.51 -10.16 -1.88
N TYR A 343 7.00 -9.71 -0.71
CA TYR A 343 6.25 -9.53 0.54
C TYR A 343 5.60 -8.14 0.68
N ASP A 344 5.72 -7.24 -0.31
CA ASP A 344 5.27 -5.82 -0.29
C ASP A 344 5.86 -4.97 0.86
N VAL A 345 7.05 -5.33 1.36
CA VAL A 345 7.75 -4.61 2.44
C VAL A 345 8.55 -3.43 1.89
N VAL A 346 9.11 -3.55 0.68
CA VAL A 346 9.81 -2.43 0.01
C VAL A 346 9.38 -2.30 -1.44
N SER A 347 9.24 -1.06 -1.91
CA SER A 347 8.81 -0.74 -3.28
C SER A 347 9.94 -0.25 -4.21
N ARG A 348 11.19 -0.26 -3.71
CA ARG A 348 12.38 0.16 -4.44
C ARG A 348 12.71 -0.80 -5.60
N GLU A 349 13.38 -0.27 -6.62
CA GLU A 349 13.93 -1.10 -7.69
C GLU A 349 15.12 -1.94 -7.20
N THR A 350 15.35 -3.04 -7.90
CA THR A 350 16.48 -3.96 -7.70
C THR A 350 16.63 -4.75 -8.99
N ASP A 351 17.86 -4.90 -9.49
CA ASP A 351 18.15 -5.72 -10.68
C ASP A 351 18.62 -7.14 -10.29
N ASP A 352 18.73 -7.39 -8.98
CA ASP A 352 19.17 -8.64 -8.36
C ASP A 352 17.98 -9.59 -8.07
N ILE A 353 18.07 -10.85 -8.50
CA ILE A 353 17.20 -11.97 -8.12
C ILE A 353 18.02 -12.96 -7.30
N ASP A 354 17.87 -12.89 -5.99
CA ASP A 354 18.48 -13.79 -5.02
C ASP A 354 17.65 -15.08 -4.90
N ALA A 355 18.22 -16.24 -5.24
CA ALA A 355 17.58 -17.54 -5.07
C ALA A 355 18.46 -18.45 -4.19
N PHE A 356 17.95 -18.79 -3.01
CA PHE A 356 18.72 -19.43 -1.94
C PHE A 356 18.34 -20.91 -1.78
N ASN A 357 19.31 -21.74 -1.40
CA ASN A 357 19.12 -23.16 -1.12
C ASN A 357 19.93 -23.60 0.10
N ASP A 358 19.37 -24.46 0.96
CA ASP A 358 19.95 -24.92 2.21
C ASP A 358 20.68 -26.28 2.11
N ARG A 359 20.66 -26.90 0.93
CA ARG A 359 21.29 -28.19 0.67
C ARG A 359 22.74 -28.01 0.27
N TRP A 360 23.64 -28.72 0.93
CA TRP A 360 25.05 -28.84 0.52
C TRP A 360 25.14 -29.84 -0.64
N ASP A 361 24.73 -29.41 -1.83
CA ASP A 361 24.56 -30.24 -3.03
C ASP A 361 25.01 -29.48 -4.30
N VAL A 362 26.26 -29.68 -4.69
CA VAL A 362 26.88 -29.02 -5.86
C VAL A 362 26.20 -29.44 -7.18
N ASP A 363 25.67 -30.67 -7.24
CA ASP A 363 24.97 -31.18 -8.42
C ASP A 363 23.62 -30.48 -8.59
N ALA A 364 22.88 -30.23 -7.50
CA ALA A 364 21.66 -29.43 -7.52
C ALA A 364 21.90 -27.98 -7.96
N PHE A 365 23.00 -27.35 -7.52
CA PHE A 365 23.40 -26.00 -7.98
C PHE A 365 23.76 -25.96 -9.47
N THR A 366 24.45 -27.00 -9.96
CA THR A 366 24.82 -27.15 -11.37
C THR A 366 23.60 -27.42 -12.26
N ALA A 367 22.68 -28.26 -11.80
CA ALA A 367 21.40 -28.54 -12.45
C ALA A 367 20.49 -27.30 -12.50
N ALA A 368 20.34 -26.58 -11.39
CA ALA A 368 19.57 -25.34 -11.34
C ALA A 368 20.16 -24.26 -12.26
N CYS A 369 21.49 -24.08 -12.28
CA CYS A 369 22.16 -23.16 -13.21
C CYS A 369 21.88 -23.51 -14.68
N THR A 370 21.97 -24.79 -15.02
CA THR A 370 21.66 -25.29 -16.36
C THR A 370 20.19 -25.05 -16.72
N ARG A 371 19.27 -25.26 -15.77
CA ARG A 371 17.83 -25.01 -15.95
C ARG A 371 17.53 -23.51 -16.10
N VAL A 372 18.21 -22.61 -15.39
CA VAL A 372 18.10 -21.15 -15.60
C VAL A 372 18.45 -20.78 -17.04
N ILE A 373 19.59 -21.26 -17.54
CA ILE A 373 20.04 -20.98 -18.91
C ILE A 373 19.03 -21.56 -19.93
N GLN A 374 18.51 -22.76 -19.68
CA GLN A 374 17.48 -23.38 -20.52
C GLN A 374 16.17 -22.58 -20.54
N VAL A 375 15.66 -22.13 -19.39
CA VAL A 375 14.47 -21.28 -19.29
C VAL A 375 14.67 -19.97 -20.05
N CYS A 376 15.84 -19.34 -19.92
CA CYS A 376 16.15 -18.13 -20.68
C CYS A 376 16.13 -18.38 -22.19
N HIS A 377 16.71 -19.49 -22.66
CA HIS A 377 16.67 -19.90 -24.06
C HIS A 377 15.24 -20.21 -24.54
N GLU A 378 14.41 -20.87 -23.72
CA GLU A 378 13.00 -21.15 -23.99
C GLU A 378 12.18 -19.87 -24.19
N HIS A 379 12.52 -18.78 -23.47
CA HIS A 379 11.92 -17.46 -23.62
C HIS A 379 12.64 -16.52 -24.62
N GLY A 380 13.69 -16.97 -25.31
CA GLY A 380 14.46 -16.17 -26.25
C GLY A 380 15.37 -15.10 -25.63
N TRP A 381 15.63 -15.18 -24.33
CA TRP A 381 16.52 -14.29 -23.58
C TRP A 381 17.97 -14.74 -23.65
N HIS A 382 18.91 -13.80 -23.59
CA HIS A 382 20.34 -14.12 -23.52
C HIS A 382 20.77 -14.30 -22.06
N ALA A 383 21.29 -15.47 -21.72
CA ALA A 383 21.83 -15.76 -20.39
C ALA A 383 23.33 -16.13 -20.47
N ALA A 384 24.13 -15.57 -19.56
CA ALA A 384 25.55 -15.86 -19.44
C ALA A 384 25.96 -16.02 -17.98
N LEU A 385 26.68 -17.10 -17.67
CA LEU A 385 27.30 -17.32 -16.37
C LEU A 385 28.47 -16.34 -16.20
N VAL A 386 28.42 -15.49 -15.17
CA VAL A 386 29.44 -14.46 -14.88
C VAL A 386 30.29 -14.77 -13.65
N ALA A 387 29.80 -15.61 -12.75
CA ALA A 387 30.59 -16.24 -11.69
C ALA A 387 30.14 -17.69 -11.47
N ASP A 388 31.09 -18.59 -11.24
CA ASP A 388 30.86 -20.03 -11.10
C ASP A 388 31.69 -20.59 -9.93
N GLN A 389 31.11 -20.56 -8.74
CA GLN A 389 31.60 -21.29 -7.57
C GLN A 389 30.61 -22.41 -7.26
N ASP A 390 31.06 -23.49 -6.59
CA ASP A 390 30.24 -24.69 -6.36
C ASP A 390 28.85 -24.38 -5.76
N MET A 391 28.83 -23.48 -4.77
CA MET A 391 27.65 -23.10 -3.98
C MET A 391 27.28 -21.60 -4.12
N ASP A 392 27.86 -20.88 -5.09
CA ASP A 392 27.55 -19.48 -5.41
C ASP A 392 27.77 -19.25 -6.91
N LYS A 393 26.68 -19.11 -7.66
CA LYS A 393 26.67 -18.95 -9.12
C LYS A 393 25.89 -17.70 -9.50
N GLN A 394 26.47 -16.86 -10.35
CA GLN A 394 25.84 -15.61 -10.82
C GLN A 394 25.64 -15.67 -12.32
N ILE A 395 24.40 -15.44 -12.77
CA ILE A 395 23.95 -15.54 -14.15
C ILE A 395 23.37 -14.19 -14.55
N ARG A 396 23.95 -13.55 -15.57
CA ARG A 396 23.42 -12.33 -16.17
C ARG A 396 22.38 -12.71 -17.22
N VAL A 397 21.18 -12.18 -17.11
CA VAL A 397 20.06 -12.41 -18.04
C VAL A 397 19.67 -11.10 -18.71
N ASP A 398 19.62 -11.08 -20.04
CA ASP A 398 19.14 -9.96 -20.84
C ASP A 398 17.91 -10.40 -21.65
N ALA A 399 16.74 -9.86 -21.29
CA ALA A 399 15.47 -10.15 -21.95
C ALA A 399 15.16 -9.18 -23.12
N GLY A 400 16.15 -8.37 -23.53
CA GLY A 400 16.12 -7.56 -24.75
C GLY A 400 15.69 -6.11 -24.57
N THR A 401 15.36 -5.65 -23.36
CA THR A 401 14.96 -4.25 -23.11
C THR A 401 16.12 -3.33 -22.73
N GLY A 402 17.35 -3.84 -22.63
CA GLY A 402 18.54 -3.06 -22.28
C GLY A 402 18.78 -2.91 -20.76
N HIS A 403 17.96 -3.54 -19.93
CA HIS A 403 18.09 -3.60 -18.47
C HIS A 403 18.34 -5.04 -18.00
N PRO A 404 19.58 -5.55 -18.11
CA PRO A 404 19.90 -6.92 -17.79
C PRO A 404 19.88 -7.19 -16.28
N VAL A 405 19.26 -8.31 -15.92
CA VAL A 405 18.98 -8.76 -14.56
C VAL A 405 20.10 -9.70 -14.10
N MET A 406 20.47 -9.64 -12.81
CA MET A 406 21.41 -10.56 -12.19
C MET A 406 20.67 -11.63 -11.40
N VAL A 407 20.94 -12.90 -11.68
CA VAL A 407 20.35 -14.04 -10.95
C VAL A 407 21.47 -14.71 -10.16
N GLN A 408 21.35 -14.74 -8.83
CA GLN A 408 22.33 -15.38 -7.95
C GLN A 408 21.74 -16.62 -7.31
N LEU A 409 22.34 -17.77 -7.59
CA LEU A 409 22.07 -19.06 -6.94
C LEU A 409 23.09 -19.28 -5.84
N VAL A 410 22.71 -19.18 -4.57
CA VAL A 410 23.67 -19.23 -3.44
C VAL A 410 23.20 -20.13 -2.31
N TYR A 411 24.15 -20.82 -1.68
CA TYR A 411 23.90 -21.59 -0.46
C TYR A 411 23.61 -20.65 0.71
N TYR A 412 22.46 -20.88 1.34
CA TYR A 412 22.02 -20.14 2.51
C TYR A 412 21.21 -21.08 3.39
N GLY A 413 21.53 -21.15 4.67
CA GLY A 413 20.69 -21.88 5.62
C GLY A 413 19.29 -21.29 5.67
N ARG A 414 18.29 -22.09 6.07
CA ARG A 414 16.93 -21.64 6.35
C ARG A 414 16.44 -22.27 7.64
N SER A 415 15.53 -21.60 8.36
CA SER A 415 14.97 -22.13 9.61
C SER A 415 13.79 -23.06 9.37
N GLN A 416 13.07 -22.88 8.25
CA GLN A 416 11.90 -23.67 7.86
C GLN A 416 11.88 -23.90 6.34
N ASP A 417 11.02 -24.81 5.87
CA ASP A 417 10.79 -25.00 4.44
C ASP A 417 10.17 -23.74 3.79
N PRO A 418 10.52 -23.42 2.54
CA PRO A 418 10.03 -22.22 1.85
C PRO A 418 8.55 -22.32 1.45
N GLU A 419 7.92 -21.16 1.31
CA GLU A 419 6.53 -21.00 0.86
C GLU A 419 6.40 -21.16 -0.66
N GLN A 420 5.23 -21.60 -1.12
CA GLN A 420 4.84 -21.47 -2.52
C GLN A 420 4.61 -20.00 -2.86
N ARG A 421 5.26 -19.53 -3.91
CA ARG A 421 5.21 -18.11 -4.31
C ARG A 421 4.02 -17.84 -5.24
N PRO A 422 3.23 -16.77 -5.03
CA PRO A 422 2.06 -16.46 -5.87
C PRO A 422 2.36 -16.30 -7.37
N GLY A 423 3.52 -15.71 -7.72
CA GLY A 423 4.00 -15.60 -9.11
C GLY A 423 4.70 -16.85 -9.66
N GLY A 424 4.59 -17.99 -8.98
CA GLY A 424 5.30 -19.23 -9.32
C GLY A 424 6.66 -19.36 -8.63
N GLY A 425 7.02 -20.62 -8.37
CA GLY A 425 8.26 -21.02 -7.68
C GLY A 425 8.15 -21.01 -6.15
N LEU A 426 9.30 -20.99 -5.48
CA LEU A 426 9.41 -20.94 -4.02
C LEU A 426 9.90 -19.56 -3.54
N ARG A 427 9.57 -19.19 -2.30
CA ARG A 427 10.07 -18.00 -1.59
C ARG A 427 10.40 -18.37 -0.14
N LEU A 428 11.49 -17.85 0.41
CA LEU A 428 11.80 -18.05 1.82
C LEU A 428 10.69 -17.48 2.70
N ILE A 429 10.39 -18.12 3.84
CA ILE A 429 9.49 -17.55 4.85
C ILE A 429 9.99 -16.17 5.30
N PHE A 430 9.07 -15.30 5.72
CA PHE A 430 9.43 -13.91 6.01
C PHE A 430 10.51 -13.77 7.09
N ASP A 431 10.45 -14.56 8.17
CA ASP A 431 11.46 -14.52 9.22
C ASP A 431 12.89 -14.84 8.70
N ASP A 432 13.03 -15.74 7.72
CA ASP A 432 14.34 -16.05 7.11
C ASP A 432 14.83 -14.92 6.17
N VAL A 433 13.92 -14.24 5.46
CA VAL A 433 14.27 -13.06 4.66
C VAL A 433 14.79 -11.93 5.57
N VAL A 434 14.11 -11.69 6.69
CA VAL A 434 14.47 -10.65 7.68
C VAL A 434 15.81 -10.97 8.33
N ALA A 435 16.03 -12.21 8.73
CA ALA A 435 17.30 -12.64 9.32
C ALA A 435 18.49 -12.51 8.35
N GLY A 436 18.27 -12.78 7.05
CA GLY A 436 19.27 -12.50 6.02
C GLY A 436 19.59 -11.00 5.86
N LYS A 437 18.61 -10.12 6.09
CA LYS A 437 18.83 -8.65 6.11
C LYS A 437 19.60 -8.20 7.34
N GLY A 438 19.32 -8.78 8.52
CA GLY A 438 20.11 -8.58 9.72
C GLY A 438 21.58 -9.02 9.53
N ALA A 439 21.80 -10.16 8.88
CA ALA A 439 23.14 -10.62 8.51
C ALA A 439 23.86 -9.68 7.52
N ALA A 440 23.15 -9.14 6.52
CA ALA A 440 23.73 -8.16 5.57
C ALA A 440 24.16 -6.85 6.26
N ILE A 441 23.39 -6.38 7.27
CA ILE A 441 23.78 -5.23 8.10
C ILE A 441 24.96 -5.56 9.02
N ALA A 442 25.09 -6.79 9.50
CA ALA A 442 26.26 -7.19 10.27
C ALA A 442 27.54 -7.21 9.41
N ASP A 443 27.46 -7.74 8.19
CA ASP A 443 28.62 -7.97 7.32
C ASP A 443 29.03 -6.72 6.52
N VAL A 444 28.18 -6.27 5.59
CA VAL A 444 28.53 -5.21 4.62
C VAL A 444 27.96 -3.85 5.00
N ALA A 445 26.80 -3.81 5.68
CA ALA A 445 26.15 -2.59 6.16
C ALA A 445 25.95 -1.50 5.09
N ARG A 446 25.34 -1.84 3.94
CA ARG A 446 25.04 -0.83 2.91
C ARG A 446 23.84 0.01 3.32
N GLY A 447 23.77 1.26 2.86
CA GLY A 447 22.65 2.17 3.15
C GLY A 447 21.28 1.59 2.78
N ARG A 448 21.18 0.85 1.66
CA ARG A 448 19.96 0.13 1.26
C ARG A 448 19.49 -0.91 2.28
N ASP A 449 20.42 -1.52 3.03
CA ASP A 449 20.07 -2.59 3.98
C ASP A 449 19.44 -1.98 5.25
N PHE A 450 19.87 -0.80 5.70
CA PHE A 450 19.21 -0.04 6.77
C PHE A 450 17.80 0.44 6.37
N TYR A 451 17.62 0.88 5.12
CA TYR A 451 16.29 1.20 4.59
C TYR A 451 15.38 -0.04 4.56
N ASP A 452 15.89 -1.19 4.11
CA ASP A 452 15.17 -2.46 4.15
C ASP A 452 14.80 -2.85 5.61
N LEU A 453 15.71 -2.69 6.58
CA LEU A 453 15.42 -2.93 8.01
C LEU A 453 14.35 -1.99 8.58
N ALA A 454 14.39 -0.70 8.26
CA ALA A 454 13.37 0.25 8.72
C ALA A 454 11.97 -0.16 8.24
N ASN A 455 11.82 -0.57 6.98
CA ASN A 455 10.55 -1.09 6.46
C ASN A 455 10.16 -2.46 7.05
N ILE A 456 11.12 -3.30 7.42
CA ILE A 456 10.82 -4.53 8.19
C ILE A 456 10.22 -4.18 9.55
N LEU A 457 10.72 -3.16 10.25
CA LEU A 457 10.19 -2.77 11.57
C LEU A 457 8.83 -2.06 11.52
N THR A 458 8.40 -1.53 10.37
CA THR A 458 7.01 -1.07 10.19
C THR A 458 6.03 -2.22 9.94
N THR A 459 6.52 -3.46 9.74
CA THR A 459 5.67 -4.64 9.60
C THR A 459 5.14 -5.08 10.98
N PRO A 460 3.82 -5.25 11.18
CA PRO A 460 3.25 -5.58 12.48
C PRO A 460 3.88 -6.81 13.15
N GLY A 461 4.22 -6.68 14.43
CA GLY A 461 4.86 -7.74 15.21
C GLY A 461 6.35 -7.95 14.91
N TRP A 462 7.01 -7.05 14.18
CA TRP A 462 8.47 -7.00 14.05
C TRP A 462 9.09 -5.94 14.94
N THR A 463 10.18 -6.32 15.59
CA THR A 463 11.01 -5.48 16.46
C THR A 463 12.47 -5.87 16.25
N LEU A 464 13.42 -5.01 16.63
CA LEU A 464 14.85 -5.37 16.58
C LEU A 464 15.15 -6.69 17.34
N GLN A 465 14.48 -6.92 18.46
CA GLN A 465 14.60 -8.18 19.22
C GLN A 465 14.08 -9.40 18.41
N ARG A 466 13.03 -9.23 17.61
CA ARG A 466 12.55 -10.30 16.71
C ARG A 466 13.50 -10.52 15.53
N VAL A 467 14.09 -9.45 14.97
CA VAL A 467 15.16 -9.56 13.94
C VAL A 467 16.32 -10.39 14.48
N GLU A 468 16.81 -10.09 15.69
CA GLU A 468 17.86 -10.89 16.34
C GLU A 468 17.44 -12.34 16.62
N SER A 469 16.18 -12.56 16.98
CA SER A 469 15.64 -13.91 17.21
C SER A 469 15.60 -14.73 15.91
N ALA A 470 15.23 -14.11 14.79
CA ALA A 470 15.26 -14.73 13.48
C ALA A 470 16.71 -14.98 13.01
N MET A 471 17.64 -14.03 13.24
CA MET A 471 19.08 -14.24 12.99
C MET A 471 19.61 -15.45 13.76
N HIS A 472 19.22 -15.62 15.03
CA HIS A 472 19.55 -16.82 15.81
C HIS A 472 18.99 -18.11 15.18
N ALA A 473 17.74 -18.10 14.70
CA ALA A 473 17.11 -19.26 14.07
C ALA A 473 17.84 -19.72 12.79
N MET A 474 18.34 -18.77 11.98
CA MET A 474 19.17 -19.04 10.81
C MET A 474 20.66 -19.31 11.11
N ARG A 475 21.04 -19.41 12.39
CA ARG A 475 22.44 -19.61 12.87
C ARG A 475 23.38 -18.42 12.65
N PHE A 476 22.86 -17.21 12.43
CA PHE A 476 23.64 -15.95 12.41
C PHE A 476 23.87 -15.36 13.81
N GLY A 477 23.80 -16.18 14.87
CA GLY A 477 23.95 -15.73 16.26
C GLY A 477 25.26 -14.99 16.53
N ASP A 478 26.36 -15.43 15.91
CA ASP A 478 27.68 -14.81 16.06
C ASP A 478 27.76 -13.40 15.42
N LEU A 479 26.88 -13.10 14.47
CA LEU A 479 26.81 -11.82 13.77
C LEU A 479 26.02 -10.74 14.54
N ILE A 480 25.22 -11.12 15.55
CA ILE A 480 24.32 -10.19 16.26
C ILE A 480 25.08 -9.07 16.98
N ASN A 481 26.28 -9.36 17.51
CA ASN A 481 27.10 -8.31 18.11
C ASN A 481 27.55 -7.27 17.08
N GLN A 482 27.90 -7.70 15.86
CA GLN A 482 28.30 -6.80 14.79
C GLN A 482 27.11 -6.05 14.18
N PHE A 483 25.94 -6.69 14.08
CA PHE A 483 24.67 -6.06 13.75
C PHE A 483 24.36 -4.87 14.68
N ARG A 484 24.41 -5.10 16.00
CA ARG A 484 24.22 -4.04 17.02
C ARG A 484 25.24 -2.91 16.89
N ILE A 485 26.52 -3.24 16.69
CA ILE A 485 27.59 -2.24 16.46
C ILE A 485 27.28 -1.38 15.23
N ASN A 486 26.84 -1.99 14.12
CA ASN A 486 26.49 -1.24 12.91
C ASN A 486 25.18 -0.44 13.05
N LEU A 487 24.22 -0.90 13.87
CA LEU A 487 23.04 -0.11 14.24
C LEU A 487 23.42 1.12 15.09
N ASP A 488 24.29 0.97 16.08
CA ASP A 488 24.77 2.11 16.89
C ASP A 488 25.64 3.09 16.10
N ARG A 489 26.31 2.60 15.04
CA ARG A 489 26.97 3.45 14.02
C ARG A 489 25.95 4.21 13.18
N PHE A 490 24.90 3.53 12.70
CA PHE A 490 23.79 4.15 11.99
C PHE A 490 23.15 5.29 12.80
N ARG A 491 22.84 5.09 14.09
CA ARG A 491 22.30 6.11 15.01
C ARG A 491 23.14 7.37 15.18
N ARG A 492 24.42 7.34 14.78
CA ARG A 492 25.32 8.52 14.79
C ARG A 492 25.41 9.23 13.43
N GLY A 493 24.68 8.75 12.43
CA GLY A 493 24.76 9.20 11.05
C GLY A 493 25.93 8.61 10.26
N ASP A 494 26.63 7.57 10.77
CA ASP A 494 27.83 7.00 10.12
C ASP A 494 27.54 6.44 8.70
N PHE A 495 26.26 6.19 8.35
CA PHE A 495 25.81 5.62 7.08
C PHE A 495 24.91 6.54 6.23
N ASP A 496 24.59 7.73 6.71
CA ASP A 496 23.70 8.71 6.06
C ASP A 496 24.00 8.93 4.57
N ASP A 497 25.27 9.15 4.25
CA ASP A 497 25.71 9.44 2.89
C ASP A 497 25.61 8.21 1.98
N ASP A 498 25.65 7.00 2.52
CA ASP A 498 25.45 5.77 1.75
C ASP A 498 23.95 5.49 1.51
N ILE A 499 23.10 5.84 2.49
CA ILE A 499 21.64 5.84 2.36
C ILE A 499 21.20 6.84 1.28
N ARG A 500 21.73 8.07 1.31
CA ARG A 500 21.49 9.10 0.27
C ARG A 500 21.97 8.65 -1.11
N LYS A 501 23.16 8.06 -1.22
CA LYS A 501 23.68 7.49 -2.50
C LYS A 501 22.84 6.34 -3.01
N SER A 502 22.23 5.56 -2.11
CA SER A 502 21.30 4.48 -2.45
C SER A 502 19.91 5.00 -2.89
N GLY A 503 19.67 6.31 -2.85
CA GLY A 503 18.41 6.94 -3.28
C GLY A 503 17.36 7.10 -2.17
N PHE A 504 17.73 6.88 -0.90
CA PHE A 504 16.81 6.92 0.24
C PHE A 504 17.04 8.16 1.13
N VAL A 505 16.03 8.50 1.94
CA VAL A 505 16.09 9.61 2.89
C VAL A 505 16.46 9.07 4.28
N PRO A 506 17.60 9.47 4.88
CA PRO A 506 18.02 8.99 6.19
C PRO A 506 16.99 9.25 7.31
N ASP A 507 16.30 10.38 7.26
CA ASP A 507 15.31 10.80 8.26
C ASP A 507 14.21 9.75 8.50
N PHE A 508 13.79 9.02 7.46
CA PHE A 508 12.84 7.90 7.58
C PHE A 508 13.45 6.72 8.35
N CYS A 509 14.70 6.36 8.03
CA CYS A 509 15.40 5.28 8.72
C CYS A 509 15.63 5.65 10.19
N HIS A 510 16.03 6.89 10.47
CA HIS A 510 16.26 7.39 11.84
C HIS A 510 14.98 7.38 12.68
N GLY A 511 13.86 7.84 12.12
CA GLY A 511 12.56 7.83 12.81
C GLY A 511 12.03 6.44 13.19
N ILE A 512 12.66 5.34 12.73
CA ILE A 512 12.28 3.95 13.00
C ILE A 512 13.39 3.15 13.72
N LEU A 513 14.66 3.48 13.48
CA LEU A 513 15.82 2.70 13.95
C LEU A 513 16.61 3.33 15.11
N ASP A 514 16.37 4.60 15.44
CA ASP A 514 16.95 5.25 16.62
C ASP A 514 16.36 4.68 17.92
#